data_AF-A0A9E5TJN9-F1
#
_entry.id   AF-A0A9E5TJN9-F1
#
_cell.length_a   1.000
_cell.length_b   1.000
_cell.length_c   1.000
_cell.angle_alpha   90.00
_cell.angle_beta   90.00
_cell.angle_gamma   90.00
#
_symmetry.space_group_name_H-M   'P 1'
#
loop_
_entity.id
_entity.type
_entity.pdbx_description
1 polymer ?
#
loop_
_entity_poly.entity_id
_entity_poly.type
_entity_poly.pdbx_seq_one_letter_code
_entity_poly.pdbx_strand_id
1 'polypeptide(L)'
;MGKRRKRKTSIDDWVEWQDHIFVPGYWTGGRIPPFLLGKRPNKVGYILLAQGLFCLTVLALWFGVWLARSEPPWTLDLEWNNVLALAFLGGVGALQIASGVALLRKPRSKKTRHKSGPRM
;
A
#
# COMPACT_ATOMS: atom_id res chain seq x y z
N MET A 1 -31.71 -15.77 -30.60
CA MET A 1 -30.38 -15.14 -30.73
C MET A 1 -29.87 -14.73 -29.36
N GLY A 2 -28.89 -15.45 -28.79
CA GLY A 2 -28.29 -15.07 -27.51
C GLY A 2 -27.37 -13.87 -27.68
N LYS A 3 -27.62 -12.76 -26.96
CA LYS A 3 -26.72 -11.60 -26.95
C LYS A 3 -25.36 -12.03 -26.39
N ARG A 4 -24.31 -11.99 -27.21
CA ARG A 4 -22.92 -12.17 -26.74
C ARG A 4 -22.62 -11.08 -25.72
N ARG A 5 -22.39 -11.46 -24.46
CA ARG A 5 -21.90 -10.52 -23.44
C ARG A 5 -20.52 -10.04 -23.89
N LYS A 6 -20.35 -8.73 -24.07
CA LYS A 6 -19.03 -8.10 -24.30
C LYS A 6 -18.12 -8.47 -23.11
N ARG A 7 -16.90 -8.93 -23.39
CA ARG A 7 -15.89 -9.14 -22.35
C ARG A 7 -15.50 -7.78 -21.78
N LYS A 8 -15.61 -7.60 -20.47
CA LYS A 8 -15.02 -6.45 -19.78
C LYS A 8 -13.49 -6.49 -19.95
N THR A 9 -12.93 -5.36 -20.33
CA THR A 9 -11.50 -5.11 -20.47
C THR A 9 -10.97 -4.38 -19.23
N SER A 10 -9.65 -4.35 -19.05
CA SER A 10 -9.02 -3.56 -17.97
C SER A 10 -9.28 -2.05 -18.12
N ILE A 11 -9.57 -1.59 -19.33
CA ILE A 11 -9.95 -0.20 -19.61
C ILE A 11 -11.34 0.07 -19.04
N ASP A 12 -12.28 -0.86 -19.19
CA ASP A 12 -13.63 -0.71 -18.64
C ASP A 12 -13.60 -0.61 -17.11
N ASP A 13 -12.76 -1.43 -16.45
CA ASP A 13 -12.57 -1.37 -14.99
C ASP A 13 -11.92 -0.04 -14.54
N TRP A 14 -11.03 0.53 -15.37
CA TRP A 14 -10.41 1.83 -15.11
C TRP A 14 -11.39 2.99 -15.27
N VAL A 15 -12.20 2.98 -16.32
CA VAL A 15 -13.26 3.97 -16.54
C VAL A 15 -14.30 3.90 -15.42
N GLU A 16 -14.77 2.69 -15.08
CA GLU A 16 -15.68 2.47 -13.95
C GLU A 16 -15.09 3.02 -12.64
N TRP A 17 -13.76 2.94 -12.48
CA TRP A 17 -13.08 3.52 -11.32
C TRP A 17 -13.04 5.05 -11.35
N GLN A 18 -12.72 5.67 -12.48
CA GLN A 18 -12.71 7.12 -12.60
C GLN A 18 -14.10 7.74 -12.39
N ASP A 19 -15.15 7.11 -12.94
CA ASP A 19 -16.52 7.61 -12.84
C ASP A 19 -17.05 7.65 -11.40
N HIS A 20 -16.52 6.81 -10.52
CA HIS A 20 -17.00 6.68 -9.15
C HIS A 20 -16.04 7.26 -8.11
N ILE A 21 -15.00 7.99 -8.52
CA ILE A 21 -13.97 8.50 -7.59
C ILE A 21 -14.58 9.39 -6.48
N PHE A 22 -15.66 10.09 -6.77
CA PHE A 22 -16.35 11.01 -5.86
C PHE A 22 -17.63 10.42 -5.23
N VAL A 23 -17.99 9.17 -5.53
CA VAL A 23 -19.19 8.55 -4.98
C VAL A 23 -18.87 8.02 -3.57
N PRO A 24 -19.38 8.66 -2.49
CA PRO A 24 -19.10 8.22 -1.14
C PRO A 24 -19.67 6.80 -0.94
N GLY A 25 -18.90 5.93 -0.31
CA GLY A 25 -19.29 4.54 -0.04
C GLY A 25 -19.10 3.56 -1.20
N TYR A 26 -18.83 4.03 -2.42
CA TYR A 26 -18.52 3.12 -3.54
C TYR A 26 -17.22 2.32 -3.28
N TRP A 27 -16.28 2.95 -2.58
CA TRP A 27 -14.95 2.40 -2.30
C TRP A 27 -14.83 1.69 -0.94
N THR A 28 -15.77 1.91 -0.02
CA THR A 28 -15.74 1.25 1.30
C THR A 28 -16.04 -0.25 1.21
N GLY A 29 -16.62 -0.72 0.09
CA GLY A 29 -16.84 -2.14 -0.20
C GLY A 29 -15.61 -2.95 -0.65
N GLY A 30 -14.39 -2.42 -0.48
CA GLY A 30 -13.16 -3.14 -0.83
C GLY A 30 -12.85 -3.19 -2.33
N ARG A 31 -13.45 -2.28 -3.12
CA ARG A 31 -13.04 -2.08 -4.53
C ARG A 31 -11.72 -1.32 -4.55
N ILE A 32 -10.63 -2.05 -4.70
CA ILE A 32 -9.28 -1.47 -4.78
C ILE A 32 -9.06 -0.94 -6.21
N PRO A 33 -8.36 0.19 -6.40
CA PRO A 33 -8.00 0.68 -7.73
C PRO A 33 -7.42 -0.41 -8.66
N PRO A 34 -7.80 -0.46 -9.95
CA PRO A 34 -7.40 -1.53 -10.86
C PRO A 34 -5.88 -1.71 -10.99
N PHE A 35 -5.12 -0.61 -10.91
CA PHE A 35 -3.65 -0.66 -10.99
C PHE A 35 -2.99 -1.39 -9.80
N LEU A 36 -3.64 -1.45 -8.64
CA LEU A 36 -3.18 -2.23 -7.49
C LEU A 36 -3.55 -3.71 -7.62
N LEU A 37 -4.58 -4.03 -8.39
CA LEU A 37 -5.07 -5.39 -8.66
C LEU A 37 -4.35 -6.09 -9.83
N GLY A 38 -3.34 -5.44 -10.43
CA GLY A 38 -2.56 -5.97 -11.55
C GLY A 38 -1.85 -7.30 -11.27
N LYS A 39 -1.30 -7.89 -12.34
CA LYS A 39 -0.56 -9.17 -12.30
C LYS A 39 0.58 -9.09 -11.28
N ARG A 40 0.58 -9.97 -10.27
CA ARG A 40 1.65 -10.00 -9.25
C ARG A 40 2.90 -10.72 -9.77
N PRO A 41 4.12 -10.26 -9.44
CA PRO A 41 4.45 -9.13 -8.56
C PRO A 41 4.08 -7.77 -9.18
N ASN A 42 3.43 -6.91 -8.40
CA ASN A 42 2.98 -5.61 -8.87
C ASN A 42 4.16 -4.62 -8.84
N LYS A 43 4.44 -3.93 -9.97
CA LYS A 43 5.50 -2.91 -10.06
C LYS A 43 5.35 -1.81 -9.01
N VAL A 44 4.12 -1.47 -8.64
CA VAL A 44 3.80 -0.49 -7.58
C VAL A 44 4.38 -0.91 -6.23
N GLY A 45 4.49 -2.22 -5.97
CA GLY A 45 5.09 -2.73 -4.74
C GLY A 45 6.56 -2.35 -4.59
N TYR A 46 7.34 -2.32 -5.68
CA TYR A 46 8.73 -1.85 -5.65
C TYR A 46 8.83 -0.36 -5.38
N ILE A 47 7.92 0.44 -5.95
CA ILE A 47 7.87 1.89 -5.71
C ILE A 47 7.60 2.18 -4.23
N LEU A 48 6.62 1.47 -3.64
CA LEU A 48 6.29 1.61 -2.22
C LEU A 48 7.44 1.18 -1.30
N LEU A 49 8.16 0.11 -1.65
CA LEU A 49 9.37 -0.30 -0.93
C LEU A 49 10.45 0.77 -1.02
N ALA A 50 10.74 1.29 -2.22
CA ALA A 50 11.77 2.30 -2.43
C ALA A 50 11.44 3.59 -1.67
N GLN A 51 10.19 4.04 -1.73
CA GLN A 51 9.73 5.24 -1.03
C GLN A 51 9.76 5.05 0.49
N GLY A 52 9.34 3.88 1.00
CA GLY A 52 9.37 3.59 2.43
C GLY A 52 10.80 3.50 2.98
N LEU A 53 11.72 2.87 2.25
CA LEU A 53 13.14 2.83 2.60
C LEU A 53 13.76 4.23 2.56
N PHE A 54 13.45 5.03 1.53
CA PHE A 54 13.91 6.41 1.45
C PHE A 54 13.43 7.25 2.65
N CYS A 55 12.17 7.09 3.05
CA CYS A 55 11.61 7.76 4.23
C CYS A 55 12.36 7.39 5.52
N LEU A 56 12.67 6.10 5.71
CA LEU A 56 13.46 5.65 6.87
C LEU A 56 14.90 6.19 6.84
N THR A 57 15.53 6.27 5.66
CA THR A 57 16.86 6.85 5.52
C THR A 57 16.86 8.33 5.89
N VAL A 58 15.88 9.11 5.42
CA VAL A 58 15.73 10.52 5.79
C VAL A 58 15.52 10.67 7.30
N LEU A 59 14.67 9.84 7.90
CA LEU A 59 14.41 9.85 9.34
C LEU A 59 15.69 9.53 10.14
N ALA A 60 16.45 8.52 9.71
CA ALA A 60 17.70 8.13 10.36
C ALA A 60 18.77 9.24 10.26
N LEU A 61 18.90 9.88 9.10
CA LEU A 61 19.81 11.01 8.92
C LEU A 61 19.42 12.20 9.79
N TRP A 62 18.13 12.56 9.80
CA TRP A 62 17.62 13.63 10.64
C TRP A 62 17.86 13.36 12.13
N PHE A 63 17.55 12.14 12.59
CA PHE A 63 17.80 11.73 13.97
C PHE A 63 19.30 11.75 14.32
N GLY A 64 20.16 11.31 13.40
CA GLY A 64 21.62 11.37 13.57
C GLY A 64 22.16 12.80 13.70
N VAL A 65 21.64 13.74 12.89
CA VAL A 65 22.00 15.17 12.99
C VAL A 65 21.50 15.76 14.30
N TRP A 66 20.28 15.43 14.73
CA TRP A 66 19.74 15.87 16.01
C TRP A 66 20.62 15.39 17.17
N LEU A 67 20.97 14.10 17.17
CA LEU A 67 21.84 13.53 18.19
C LEU A 67 23.20 14.24 18.20
N ALA A 68 23.85 14.43 17.04
CA ALA A 68 25.15 15.10 16.94
C ALA A 68 25.16 16.56 17.42
N ARG A 69 24.00 17.24 17.43
CA ARG A 69 23.85 18.61 17.94
C ARG A 69 23.50 18.68 19.42
N SER A 70 23.14 17.55 20.03
CA SER A 70 22.76 17.51 21.44
C SER A 70 24.01 17.73 22.29
N GLU A 71 24.05 18.81 23.07
CA GLU A 71 25.16 19.07 23.98
C GLU A 71 25.21 18.03 25.10
N PRO A 72 26.40 17.57 25.54
CA PRO A 72 26.51 16.69 26.69
C PRO A 72 26.03 17.40 27.97
N PRO A 73 25.38 16.71 28.92
CA PRO A 73 25.00 15.29 28.87
C PRO A 73 23.86 15.06 27.88
N TRP A 74 23.87 13.92 27.18
CA TRP A 74 22.84 13.50 26.21
C TRP A 74 21.47 13.33 26.87
N THR A 75 20.90 14.40 27.40
CA THR A 75 19.51 14.44 27.82
C THR A 75 18.72 14.23 26.55
N LEU A 76 17.96 13.14 26.53
CA LEU A 76 16.96 12.89 25.50
C LEU A 76 15.83 13.90 25.72
N ASP A 77 16.11 15.19 25.52
CA ASP A 77 15.11 16.25 25.44
C ASP A 77 14.41 16.10 24.09
N LEU A 78 13.66 14.99 23.99
CA LEU A 78 12.71 14.78 22.92
C LEU A 78 11.59 15.78 23.12
N GLU A 79 11.73 16.92 22.48
CA GLU A 79 10.61 17.81 22.24
C GLU A 79 9.47 17.00 21.61
N TRP A 80 8.23 17.31 22.00
CA TRP A 80 7.04 16.66 21.46
C TRP A 80 7.02 16.64 19.92
N ASN A 81 7.57 17.67 19.29
CA ASN A 81 7.72 17.73 17.83
C ASN A 81 8.57 16.58 17.28
N ASN A 82 9.66 16.20 17.95
CA ASN A 82 10.54 15.11 17.54
C ASN A 82 9.86 13.75 17.72
N VAL A 83 9.12 13.57 18.81
CA VAL A 83 8.31 12.37 19.05
C VAL A 83 7.26 12.21 17.95
N LEU A 84 6.53 13.28 17.64
CA LEU A 84 5.51 13.28 16.59
C LEU A 84 6.12 13.02 15.21
N ALA A 85 7.28 13.62 14.90
CA ALA A 85 8.00 13.38 13.66
C ALA A 85 8.43 11.91 13.52
N LEU A 86 9.01 11.33 14.57
CA LEU A 86 9.39 9.90 14.62
C LEU A 86 8.18 8.98 14.42
N ALA A 87 7.10 9.24 15.15
CA ALA A 87 5.88 8.44 15.05
C ALA A 87 5.25 8.53 13.66
N PHE A 88 5.17 9.73 13.10
CA PHE A 88 4.55 9.95 11.79
C PHE A 88 5.41 9.40 10.65
N LEU A 89 6.67 9.83 10.53
CA LEU A 89 7.55 9.38 9.45
C LEU A 89 7.90 7.90 9.56
N GLY A 90 8.14 7.42 10.79
CA GLY A 90 8.37 6.00 11.05
C GLY A 90 7.14 5.16 10.71
N GLY A 91 5.95 5.61 11.14
CA GLY A 91 4.68 4.94 10.85
C GLY A 91 4.37 4.88 9.34
N VAL A 92 4.48 6.02 8.65
CA VAL A 92 4.27 6.09 7.19
C VAL A 92 5.28 5.23 6.44
N GLY A 93 6.57 5.31 6.79
CA GLY A 93 7.62 4.49 6.18
C GLY A 93 7.37 2.99 6.37
N ALA A 94 7.04 2.57 7.60
CA ALA A 94 6.71 1.17 7.91
C ALA A 94 5.47 0.68 7.15
N LEU A 95 4.42 1.49 7.05
CA LEU A 95 3.20 1.17 6.30
C LEU A 95 3.47 1.02 4.80
N GLN A 96 4.31 1.89 4.22
CA GLN A 96 4.70 1.81 2.82
C GLN A 96 5.50 0.54 2.55
N ILE A 97 6.46 0.20 3.42
CA ILE A 97 7.23 -1.04 3.31
C ILE A 97 6.30 -2.25 3.41
N ALA A 98 5.44 -2.31 4.43
CA ALA A 98 4.50 -3.41 4.62
C ALA A 98 3.56 -3.59 3.42
N SER A 99 3.03 -2.50 2.88
CA SER A 99 2.16 -2.49 1.69
C SER A 99 2.92 -2.93 0.44
N GLY A 100 4.16 -2.45 0.26
CA GLY A 100 5.04 -2.84 -0.82
C GLY A 100 5.35 -4.34 -0.79
N VAL A 101 5.73 -4.88 0.37
CA VAL A 101 5.93 -6.32 0.57
C VAL A 101 4.65 -7.09 0.28
N ALA A 102 3.49 -6.63 0.77
CA ALA A 102 2.21 -7.31 0.55
C ALA A 102 1.80 -7.38 -0.94
N LEU A 103 2.14 -6.36 -1.73
CA LEU A 103 1.90 -6.30 -3.17
C LEU A 103 2.87 -7.18 -3.98
N LEU A 104 4.10 -7.32 -3.52
CA LEU A 104 5.10 -8.19 -4.15
C LEU A 104 4.91 -9.67 -3.82
N ARG A 105 4.34 -9.98 -2.64
CA ARG A 105 4.00 -11.36 -2.27
C ARG A 105 2.99 -11.94 -3.26
N LYS A 106 3.36 -13.06 -3.90
CA LYS A 106 2.45 -13.84 -4.75
C LYS A 106 1.17 -14.17 -3.98
N PRO A 107 -0.02 -14.16 -4.62
CA PRO A 107 -1.23 -14.58 -3.93
C PRO A 107 -1.02 -16.02 -3.47
N ARG A 108 -1.26 -16.30 -2.18
CA ARG A 108 -1.36 -17.67 -1.69
C ARG A 108 -2.37 -18.35 -2.61
N SER A 109 -1.92 -19.36 -3.36
CA SER A 109 -2.75 -20.13 -4.28
C SER A 109 -4.10 -20.36 -3.61
N LYS A 110 -5.18 -19.81 -4.20
CA LYS A 110 -6.53 -20.17 -3.79
C LYS A 110 -6.62 -21.65 -4.07
N LYS A 111 -6.36 -22.46 -3.04
CA LYS A 111 -6.63 -23.88 -3.00
C LYS A 111 -8.01 -24.02 -3.61
N THR A 112 -8.04 -24.62 -4.80
CA THR A 112 -9.21 -24.85 -5.62
C THR A 112 -10.35 -25.22 -4.68
N ARG A 113 -11.29 -24.29 -4.48
CA ARG A 113 -12.52 -24.60 -3.77
C ARG A 113 -13.24 -25.55 -4.73
N HIS A 114 -13.01 -26.83 -4.50
CA HIS A 114 -13.61 -27.95 -5.20
C HIS A 114 -15.10 -27.63 -5.27
N LYS A 115 -15.59 -27.24 -6.44
CA LYS A 115 -17.03 -27.25 -6.71
C LYS A 115 -17.43 -28.70 -6.92
N SER A 116 -17.42 -29.47 -5.84
CA SER A 116 -18.29 -30.63 -5.68
C SER A 116 -19.66 -30.06 -5.31
N GLY A 117 -20.40 -29.63 -6.33
CA GLY A 117 -21.85 -29.38 -6.25
C GLY A 117 -22.55 -30.44 -7.09
N PRO A 118 -23.67 -31.02 -6.61
CA PRO A 118 -24.15 -32.34 -7.01
C PRO A 118 -24.66 -32.37 -8.45
N ARG A 119 -24.40 -33.49 -9.12
CA ARG A 119 -25.16 -33.88 -10.31
C ARG A 119 -26.58 -34.20 -9.84
N MET A 120 -27.55 -33.44 -10.33
CA MET A 120 -28.94 -33.86 -10.43
C MET A 120 -29.40 -33.55 -11.85
#